data_AF-A0A7X0ZKL4-F1
#
_entry.id   AF-A0A7X0ZKL4-F1
#
_cell.length_a   1.000
_cell.length_b   1.000
_cell.length_c   1.000
_cell.angle_alpha   90.00
_cell.angle_beta   90.00
_cell.angle_gamma   90.00
#
_symmetry.space_group_name_H-M   'P 1'
#
loop_
_entity.id
_entity.type
_entity.pdbx_description
1 polymer ?
#
loop_
_entity_poly.entity_id
_entity_poly.type
_entity_poly.pdbx_seq_one_letter_code
_entity_poly.pdbx_strand_id
1 'polypeptide(L)'
;MSTEEFVKNVHKEKDNLLRVYFENQNSEVSNQINTMELTAKQKEKLNKVLDIALSDLCFTLLSALDGATSLGDLEQTDYTLYDEDENELVQNGQMELAAYEYFFNRN
;
A
#
# COMPACT_ATOMS: atom_id res chain seq x y z
N MET A 1 -3.91 8.62 16.52
CA MET A 1 -2.95 8.27 15.44
C MET A 1 -2.83 9.47 14.52
N SER A 2 -1.64 9.83 14.02
CA SER A 2 -1.49 10.91 13.04
C SER A 2 -1.65 10.41 11.59
N THR A 3 -1.89 11.31 10.63
CA THR A 3 -1.89 10.99 9.18
C THR A 3 -0.62 10.24 8.77
N GLU A 4 0.55 10.72 9.21
CA GLU A 4 1.83 10.09 8.91
C GLU A 4 1.94 8.69 9.53
N GLU A 5 1.51 8.52 10.79
CA GLU A 5 1.51 7.23 11.47
C GLU A 5 0.58 6.23 10.76
N PHE A 6 -0.58 6.68 10.30
CA PHE A 6 -1.51 5.85 9.51
C PHE A 6 -0.85 5.38 8.21
N VAL A 7 -0.31 6.31 7.40
CA VAL A 7 0.37 6.00 6.14
C VAL A 7 1.57 5.06 6.36
N LYS A 8 2.37 5.30 7.40
CA LYS A 8 3.48 4.43 7.79
C LYS A 8 3.02 3.00 8.08
N ASN A 9 1.87 2.84 8.74
CA ASN A 9 1.33 1.51 9.01
C ASN A 9 0.77 0.84 7.75
N VAL A 10 0.22 1.60 6.79
CA VAL A 10 -0.14 1.07 5.46
C VAL A 10 1.11 0.56 4.72
N HIS A 11 2.22 1.31 4.76
CA HIS A 11 3.49 0.85 4.17
C HIS A 11 4.00 -0.44 4.84
N LYS A 12 3.98 -0.52 6.17
CA LYS A 12 4.35 -1.75 6.89
C LYS A 12 3.45 -2.93 6.52
N GLU A 13 2.16 -2.70 6.31
CA GLU A 13 1.24 -3.76 5.93
C GLU A 13 1.51 -4.25 4.50
N LYS A 14 1.86 -3.36 3.57
CA LYS A 14 2.38 -3.76 2.25
C LYS A 14 3.60 -4.68 2.38
N ASP A 15 4.57 -4.32 3.23
CA ASP A 15 5.76 -5.15 3.46
C ASP A 15 5.41 -6.50 4.10
N ASN A 16 4.47 -6.53 5.03
CA ASN A 16 3.96 -7.77 5.63
C ASN A 16 3.32 -8.67 4.58
N LEU A 17 2.50 -8.13 3.68
CA LEU A 17 1.87 -8.88 2.58
C LEU A 17 2.92 -9.47 1.65
N LEU A 18 3.90 -8.68 1.21
CA LEU A 18 5.02 -9.17 0.40
C LEU A 18 5.78 -10.29 1.10
N ARG A 19 6.07 -10.14 2.39
CA ARG A 19 6.72 -11.20 3.19
C ARG A 19 5.87 -12.46 3.19
N VAL A 20 4.57 -12.36 3.47
CA VAL A 20 3.64 -13.49 3.47
C VAL A 20 3.61 -14.21 2.12
N TYR A 21 3.64 -13.48 1.00
CA TYR A 21 3.61 -14.09 -0.34
C TYR A 21 4.83 -14.98 -0.62
N PHE A 22 6.01 -14.60 -0.13
CA PHE A 22 7.26 -15.30 -0.45
C PHE A 22 7.79 -16.22 0.66
N GLU A 23 7.39 -16.00 1.92
CA GLU A 23 7.89 -16.77 3.07
C GLU A 23 6.84 -17.73 3.66
N ASN A 24 5.54 -17.47 3.48
CA ASN A 24 4.47 -18.21 4.16
C ASN A 24 3.51 -18.90 3.17
N GLN A 25 3.57 -20.23 3.13
CA GLN A 25 2.76 -21.09 2.24
C GLN A 25 1.26 -21.13 2.59
N ASN A 26 0.78 -20.33 3.55
CA ASN A 26 -0.62 -20.31 3.96
C ASN A 26 -1.46 -19.26 3.23
N SER A 27 -0.87 -18.44 2.36
CA SER A 27 -1.63 -17.52 1.50
C SER A 27 -1.86 -18.11 0.11
N GLU A 28 -3.02 -17.81 -0.47
CA GLU A 28 -3.34 -18.21 -1.85
C GLU A 28 -2.31 -17.67 -2.85
N VAL A 29 -1.81 -16.44 -2.64
CA VAL A 29 -0.74 -15.86 -3.47
C VAL A 29 0.54 -16.69 -3.38
N SER A 30 0.96 -17.11 -2.18
CA SER A 30 2.14 -17.97 -2.03
C SER A 30 1.95 -19.31 -2.73
N ASN A 31 0.76 -19.93 -2.61
CA ASN A 31 0.43 -21.16 -3.32
C ASN A 31 0.58 -20.98 -4.84
N GLN A 32 0.04 -19.90 -5.41
CA GLN A 32 0.17 -19.62 -6.84
C GLN A 32 1.61 -19.30 -7.27
N ILE A 33 2.40 -18.61 -6.44
CA ILE A 33 3.82 -18.39 -6.73
C ILE A 33 4.58 -19.73 -6.75
N ASN A 34 4.23 -20.67 -5.88
CA ASN A 34 4.87 -21.98 -5.81
C ASN A 34 4.54 -22.86 -7.04
N THR A 35 3.32 -22.79 -7.59
CA THR A 35 2.95 -23.53 -8.81
C THR A 35 3.69 -23.05 -10.07
N MET A 36 4.28 -21.85 -10.04
CA MET A 36 5.08 -21.31 -11.15
C MET A 36 6.50 -21.91 -11.24
N GLU A 37 6.94 -22.67 -10.23
CA GLU A 37 8.25 -23.35 -10.19
C GLU A 37 9.46 -22.43 -10.51
N LEU A 38 9.36 -21.18 -10.06
CA LEU A 38 10.35 -20.14 -10.37
C LEU A 38 11.72 -20.41 -9.71
N THR A 39 12.79 -20.14 -10.46
CA THR A 39 14.14 -20.04 -9.90
C THR A 39 14.25 -18.90 -8.88
N ALA A 40 15.25 -18.93 -8.00
CA ALA A 40 15.47 -17.85 -7.02
C ALA A 40 15.54 -16.45 -7.66
N LYS A 41 16.25 -16.33 -8.80
CA LYS A 41 16.36 -15.07 -9.56
C LYS A 41 15.02 -14.61 -10.15
N GLN A 42 14.16 -15.54 -10.57
CA GLN A 42 12.82 -15.19 -11.04
C GLN A 42 11.90 -14.79 -9.88
N LYS A 43 12.00 -15.46 -8.72
CA LYS A 43 11.27 -15.08 -7.50
C LYS A 43 11.63 -13.67 -7.06
N GLU A 44 12.91 -13.30 -7.07
CA GLU A 44 13.37 -11.94 -6.76
C GLU A 44 12.76 -10.89 -7.72
N LYS A 45 12.75 -11.19 -9.03
CA LYS A 45 12.10 -10.32 -10.02
C LYS A 45 10.59 -10.17 -9.80
N LEU A 46 9.90 -11.28 -9.51
CA LEU A 46 8.47 -11.24 -9.21
C LEU A 46 8.18 -10.46 -7.93
N ASN A 47 9.00 -10.64 -6.89
CA ASN A 47 8.90 -9.88 -5.66
C ASN A 47 9.01 -8.37 -5.93
N LYS A 48 9.99 -7.95 -6.74
CA LYS A 48 10.14 -6.55 -7.15
C LYS A 48 8.95 -6.03 -7.94
N VAL A 49 8.38 -6.82 -8.85
CA VAL A 49 7.17 -6.44 -9.60
C VAL A 49 5.98 -6.23 -8.65
N LEU A 50 5.79 -7.13 -7.69
CA LEU A 50 4.72 -7.01 -6.71
C LEU A 50 4.94 -5.85 -5.73
N ASP A 51 6.18 -5.57 -5.34
CA ASP A 51 6.51 -4.41 -4.50
C ASP A 51 6.14 -3.10 -5.18
N ILE A 52 6.46 -2.97 -6.47
CA ILE A 52 6.10 -1.78 -7.27
C ILE A 52 4.57 -1.69 -7.40
N ALA A 53 3.91 -2.77 -7.84
CA ALA A 53 2.46 -2.76 -8.07
C ALA A 53 1.66 -2.45 -6.80
N LEU A 54 2.06 -3.00 -5.65
CA LEU A 54 1.41 -2.71 -4.38
C LEU A 54 1.73 -1.29 -3.89
N SER A 55 2.94 -0.78 -4.13
CA SER A 55 3.29 0.61 -3.79
C SER A 55 2.44 1.60 -4.60
N ASP A 56 2.28 1.37 -5.90
CA ASP A 56 1.43 2.19 -6.78
C ASP A 56 -0.05 2.15 -6.34
N LEU A 57 -0.55 0.97 -5.96
CA LEU A 57 -1.90 0.81 -5.45
C LEU A 57 -2.09 1.53 -4.11
N CYS A 58 -1.21 1.31 -3.13
CA CYS A 58 -1.29 1.95 -1.83
C CYS A 58 -1.22 3.48 -1.95
N PHE A 59 -0.28 4.00 -2.74
CA PHE A 59 -0.19 5.43 -3.01
C PHE A 59 -1.48 5.97 -3.62
N THR A 60 -1.97 5.34 -4.70
CA THR A 60 -3.19 5.78 -5.39
C THR A 60 -4.40 5.82 -4.45
N LEU A 61 -4.57 4.79 -3.61
CA LEU A 61 -5.66 4.72 -2.65
C LEU A 61 -5.55 5.83 -1.59
N LEU A 62 -4.36 6.05 -1.03
CA LEU A 62 -4.12 7.11 -0.05
C LEU A 62 -4.33 8.50 -0.65
N SER A 63 -3.80 8.77 -1.84
CA SER A 63 -4.04 10.02 -2.56
C SER A 63 -5.51 10.24 -2.89
N ALA A 64 -6.26 9.18 -3.20
CA ALA A 64 -7.68 9.31 -3.49
C ALA A 64 -8.51 9.61 -2.24
N LEU A 65 -8.13 9.08 -1.08
CA LEU A 65 -8.75 9.41 0.21
C LEU A 65 -8.53 10.89 0.56
N ASP A 66 -7.36 11.42 0.26
CA ASP A 66 -7.00 12.83 0.49
C ASP A 66 -7.53 13.79 -0.60
N GLY A 67 -8.37 13.29 -1.51
CA GLY A 67 -8.89 14.07 -2.63
C GLY A 67 -7.84 14.56 -3.62
N ALA A 68 -6.63 14.01 -3.64
CA ALA A 68 -5.56 14.37 -4.58
C ALA A 68 -5.70 13.69 -5.96
N THR A 69 -6.45 12.58 -6.03
CA THR A 69 -6.78 11.89 -7.29
C THR A 69 -8.18 11.27 -7.23
N SER A 70 -8.70 10.86 -8.39
CA SER A 70 -9.97 10.12 -8.48
C SER A 70 -9.80 8.65 -8.06
N LEU A 71 -10.81 8.08 -7.40
CA LEU A 71 -10.85 6.65 -7.08
C LEU A 71 -11.66 5.89 -8.14
N GLY A 72 -10.97 5.30 -9.12
CA GLY A 72 -11.64 4.66 -10.25
C GLY A 72 -12.44 5.68 -11.06
N ASP A 73 -13.73 5.40 -11.28
CA ASP A 73 -14.64 6.30 -12.01
C ASP A 73 -15.37 7.30 -11.10
N LEU A 74 -15.05 7.35 -9.80
CA LEU A 74 -15.62 8.33 -8.88
C LEU A 74 -15.04 9.71 -9.16
N GLU A 75 -15.89 10.74 -9.04
CA GLU A 75 -15.42 12.12 -9.03
C GLU A 75 -14.42 12.32 -7.89
N GLN A 76 -13.32 13.04 -8.18
CA GLN A 76 -12.30 13.40 -7.20
C GLN A 76 -12.97 14.09 -6.00
N THR A 77 -12.88 13.43 -4.85
CA THR A 77 -13.58 13.82 -3.62
C THR A 77 -12.59 13.72 -2.47
N ASP A 78 -12.61 14.71 -1.59
CA ASP A 78 -11.82 14.71 -0.36
C ASP A 78 -12.60 13.98 0.74
N TYR A 79 -12.01 12.93 1.32
CA TYR A 79 -12.65 12.08 2.32
C TYR A 79 -12.05 12.33 3.70
N THR A 80 -12.91 12.63 4.67
CA THR A 80 -12.52 12.66 6.07
C THR A 80 -12.66 11.26 6.68
N LEU A 81 -11.56 10.71 7.22
CA LEU A 81 -11.59 9.45 7.95
C LEU A 81 -11.61 9.70 9.46
N TYR A 82 -12.45 8.96 10.15
CA TYR A 82 -12.52 8.93 11.60
C TYR A 82 -12.17 7.51 12.09
N ASP A 83 -11.48 7.42 13.23
CA ASP A 83 -11.37 6.15 13.95
C ASP A 83 -12.65 5.83 14.74
N GLU A 84 -12.64 4.71 15.46
CA GLU A 84 -13.79 4.25 16.26
C GLU A 84 -14.14 5.17 17.44
N ASP A 85 -13.21 6.04 17.84
CA ASP A 85 -13.36 7.01 18.92
C ASP A 85 -13.73 8.42 18.39
N GLU A 86 -14.12 8.54 17.11
CA GLU A 86 -14.44 9.79 16.42
C GLU A 86 -13.25 10.77 16.28
N ASN A 87 -12.00 10.30 16.37
CA ASN A 87 -10.84 11.14 16.07
C ASN A 87 -10.61 11.20 14.55
N GLU A 88 -10.48 12.41 14.03
CA GLU A 88 -10.12 12.65 12.63
C GLU A 88 -8.67 12.19 12.36
N LEU A 89 -8.51 11.27 11.42
CA LEU A 89 -7.23 10.67 11.05
C LEU A 89 -6.52 11.38 9.90
N VAL A 90 -7.28 12.07 9.05
CA VAL A 90 -6.78 12.68 7.81
C VAL A 90 -6.94 14.17 7.90
N GLN A 91 -5.82 14.89 7.86
CA GLN A 91 -5.82 16.31 7.60
C GLN A 91 -5.55 16.52 6.11
N ASN A 92 -6.42 17.29 5.44
CA ASN A 92 -6.40 17.47 3.99
C ASN A 92 -5.00 17.85 3.47
N GLY A 93 -4.57 17.15 2.42
CA GLY A 93 -3.30 17.33 1.70
C GLY A 93 -2.08 16.70 2.38
N GLN A 94 -2.19 16.15 3.60
CA GLN A 94 -1.05 15.55 4.29
C GLN A 94 -0.85 14.07 3.95
N MET A 95 -1.90 13.38 3.49
CA MET A 95 -1.84 11.94 3.25
C MET A 95 -1.11 11.62 1.95
N GLU A 96 -1.34 12.38 0.86
CA GLU A 96 -0.57 12.22 -0.37
C GLU A 96 0.93 12.45 -0.13
N LEU A 97 1.28 13.52 0.58
CA LEU A 97 2.67 13.86 0.88
C LEU A 97 3.36 12.76 1.68
N ALA A 98 2.71 12.29 2.77
CA ALA A 98 3.23 11.18 3.54
C ALA A 98 3.34 9.90 2.70
N ALA A 99 2.36 9.62 1.83
CA ALA A 99 2.40 8.44 0.97
C ALA A 99 3.59 8.50 0.00
N TYR A 100 3.86 9.66 -0.60
CA TYR A 100 5.01 9.82 -1.48
C TYR A 100 6.34 9.55 -0.74
N GLU A 101 6.48 10.05 0.49
CA GLU A 101 7.68 9.83 1.30
C GLU A 101 7.92 8.34 1.58
N TYR A 102 6.89 7.59 1.98
CA TYR A 102 7.06 6.17 2.32
C TYR A 102 7.15 5.26 1.09
N PHE A 103 6.43 5.53 0.00
CA PHE A 103 6.37 4.62 -1.15
C PHE A 103 7.39 4.93 -2.25
N PHE A 104 7.83 6.19 -2.41
CA PHE A 104 8.67 6.59 -3.55
C PHE A 104 9.94 7.37 -3.18
N ASN A 105 9.97 8.12 -2.08
CA ASN A 105 11.17 8.80 -1.62
C ASN A 105 12.08 7.89 -0.78
N ARG A 106 12.42 6.72 -1.35
CA ARG A 106 13.28 5.73 -0.68
C ARG A 106 14.76 6.17 -0.78
N ASN A 107 15.28 6.79 0.28
CA ASN A 107 16.73 6.86 0.56
C ASN A 107 17.22 5.58 1.22
#